data_AF-A0A554JGJ2-F1
#
_entry.id   AF-A0A554JGJ2-F1
#
_cell.length_a   1.000
_cell.length_b   1.000
_cell.length_c   1.000
_cell.angle_alpha   90.00
_cell.angle_beta   90.00
_cell.angle_gamma   90.00
#
_symmetry.space_group_name_H-M   'P 1'
#
loop_
_entity.id
_entity.type
_entity.pdbx_description
1 polymer ?
#
loop_
_entity_poly.entity_id
_entity_poly.type
_entity_poly.pdbx_seq_one_letter_code
_entity_poly.pdbx_strand_id
1 'polypeptide(L)' 'RVFSYEPDRNENGERYLTTMVAKLAREHPVFVEYERWWVPIGHPEDLARAEKLLAAREREGAALE' A
#
# COMPACT_ATOMS: atom_id res chain seq x y z
N ARG A 1 -0.72 -17.97 0.64
CA ARG A 1 -1.83 -18.12 -0.34
C ARG A 1 -1.57 -17.32 -1.61
N VAL A 2 -1.40 -16.00 -1.57
CA VAL A 2 -1.06 -15.22 -2.78
C VAL A 2 0.24 -15.70 -3.47
N PHE A 3 1.24 -16.16 -2.71
CA PHE A 3 2.49 -16.70 -3.25
C PHE A 3 2.37 -18.07 -3.94
N SER A 4 1.18 -18.67 -3.97
CA SER A 4 0.92 -19.90 -4.72
C SER A 4 0.59 -19.63 -6.21
N TYR A 5 0.39 -18.37 -6.59
CA TYR A 5 0.12 -17.96 -7.96
C TYR A 5 1.40 -17.44 -8.60
N GLU A 6 1.77 -17.99 -9.76
CA GLU A 6 2.93 -17.49 -10.50
C GLU A 6 2.65 -16.06 -11.01
N PRO A 7 3.56 -15.08 -10.84
CA PRO A 7 3.39 -13.75 -11.43
C PRO A 7 3.54 -13.80 -12.95
N ASP A 8 2.75 -12.98 -13.65
CA ASP A 8 2.92 -12.80 -15.09
C ASP A 8 4.25 -12.09 -15.38
N ARG A 9 4.82 -12.42 -16.55
CA ARG A 9 6.02 -11.75 -17.05
C ARG A 9 5.57 -10.59 -17.94
N ASN A 10 5.91 -9.38 -17.54
CA ASN A 10 5.54 -8.18 -18.28
C ASN A 10 6.48 -7.93 -19.46
N GLU A 11 6.09 -7.03 -20.36
CA GLU A 11 6.88 -6.65 -21.54
C GLU A 11 8.28 -6.12 -21.20
N ASN A 12 8.42 -5.51 -20.02
CA ASN A 12 9.70 -5.02 -19.48
C ASN A 12 10.53 -6.11 -18.76
N GLY A 13 10.05 -7.35 -18.74
CA GLY A 13 10.72 -8.48 -18.08
C GLY A 13 10.50 -8.58 -16.57
N GLU A 14 9.83 -7.61 -15.95
CA GLU A 14 9.52 -7.62 -14.53
C GLU A 14 8.34 -8.55 -14.22
N ARG A 15 8.22 -8.93 -12.94
CA ARG A 15 7.17 -9.79 -12.40
C ARG A 15 6.45 -9.05 -11.29
N TYR A 16 5.16 -8.78 -11.47
CA TYR A 16 4.40 -7.96 -10.53
C TYR A 16 3.51 -8.79 -9.61
N LEU A 17 3.58 -8.46 -8.31
CA LEU A 17 2.70 -9.00 -7.28
C LEU A 17 1.22 -8.79 -7.62
N THR A 18 0.87 -7.68 -8.27
CA THR A 18 -0.51 -7.33 -8.65
C THR A 18 -1.15 -8.40 -9.54
N THR A 19 -0.38 -9.06 -10.39
CA THR A 19 -0.87 -10.15 -11.25
C THR A 19 -1.21 -11.40 -10.44
N MET A 20 -0.45 -11.68 -9.39
CA MET A 20 -0.73 -12.77 -8.45
C MET A 20 -2.00 -12.49 -7.65
N VAL A 21 -2.19 -11.25 -7.19
CA VAL A 21 -3.41 -10.82 -6.50
C VAL A 21 -4.63 -10.94 -7.42
N ALA A 22 -4.50 -10.56 -8.70
CA ALA A 22 -5.57 -10.72 -9.69
C ALA A 22 -5.96 -12.19 -9.91
N LYS A 23 -4.99 -13.11 -9.90
CA LYS A 23 -5.25 -14.56 -10.00
C LYS A 23 -5.92 -15.10 -8.74
N LEU A 24 -5.46 -14.71 -7.56
CA LEU A 24 -6.09 -15.05 -6.27
C LEU A 24 -7.56 -14.61 -6.23
N ALA A 25 -7.87 -13.39 -6.70
CA ALA A 25 -9.21 -12.83 -6.68
C ALA A 25 -10.21 -13.55 -7.59
N ARG A 26 -9.74 -14.42 -8.52
CA ARG A 26 -10.62 -15.27 -9.35
C ARG A 26 -11.15 -16.48 -8.61
N GLU A 27 -10.42 -16.93 -7.58
CA GLU A 27 -10.71 -18.19 -6.87
C GLU A 27 -11.21 -17.95 -5.44
N HIS A 28 -10.94 -16.78 -4.89
CA HIS A 28 -11.25 -16.43 -3.51
C HIS A 28 -11.92 -15.05 -3.42
N PRO A 29 -12.90 -14.86 -2.51
CA PRO A 29 -13.43 -13.55 -2.20
C PRO A 29 -12.31 -12.61 -1.72
N VAL A 30 -12.19 -11.47 -2.38
CA VAL A 30 -11.27 -10.39 -2.00
C VAL A 30 -12.11 -9.13 -1.80
N PHE A 31 -11.84 -8.39 -0.74
CA PHE A 31 -12.45 -7.09 -0.48
C PHE A 31 -11.35 -6.04 -0.34
N VAL A 32 -11.74 -4.77 -0.47
CA VAL A 32 -10.84 -3.63 -0.30
C VAL A 32 -11.18 -2.95 1.02
N GLU A 33 -10.16 -2.68 1.82
CA GLU A 33 -10.28 -1.84 3.02
C GLU A 33 -9.77 -0.43 2.71
N TYR A 34 -10.56 0.57 3.05
CA TYR A 34 -10.21 1.97 2.82
C TYR A 34 -9.40 2.51 4.00
N GLU A 35 -8.10 2.64 3.78
CA GLU A 35 -7.21 3.33 4.70
C GLU A 35 -7.51 4.85 4.68
N ARG A 36 -7.75 5.45 5.85
CA ARG A 36 -8.01 6.90 5.94
C ARG A 36 -6.75 7.74 5.81
N TRP A 37 -5.58 7.14 5.98
CA TRP A 37 -4.31 7.85 6.00
C TRP A 37 -3.22 7.02 5.33
N TRP A 38 -2.68 7.56 4.25
CA TRP A 38 -1.54 6.98 3.54
C TRP A 38 -0.65 8.13 3.07
N VAL A 39 0.64 8.08 3.40
CA VAL A 39 1.63 9.07 2.96
C VAL A 39 2.68 8.36 2.11
N PRO A 40 2.65 8.55 0.77
CA PRO A 40 3.62 7.91 -0.11
C PRO A 40 5.00 8.57 0.04
N ILE A 41 6.05 7.75 0.00
CA ILE A 41 7.45 8.19 0.00
C ILE A 41 8.07 7.70 -1.31
N GLY A 42 8.34 8.61 -2.22
CA GLY A 42 9.02 8.33 -3.49
C GLY A 42 10.48 8.81 -3.49
N HIS A 43 10.76 9.88 -2.75
CA HIS A 43 12.07 10.52 -2.68
C HIS A 43 12.45 10.91 -1.23
N PRO A 44 13.75 11.11 -0.92
CA PRO A 44 14.19 11.48 0.43
C PRO A 44 13.51 12.74 1.00
N GLU A 45 13.21 13.73 0.17
CA GLU A 45 12.53 14.97 0.56
C GLU A 45 11.09 14.75 1.06
N ASP A 46 10.43 13.65 0.67
CA ASP A 46 9.08 13.32 1.12
C ASP A 46 9.04 13.03 2.63
N LEU A 47 10.18 12.62 3.24
CA LEU A 47 10.29 12.34 4.67
C LEU A 47 9.94 13.57 5.50
N ALA A 48 10.48 14.74 5.15
CA ALA A 48 10.21 15.98 5.87
C ALA A 48 8.73 16.38 5.82
N ARG A 49 8.02 16.03 4.73
CA ARG A 49 6.58 16.22 4.63
C ARG A 49 5.83 15.19 5.47
N ALA A 50 6.23 13.92 5.41
CA ALA A 50 5.60 12.84 6.16
C ALA A 50 5.71 13.05 7.68
N GLU A 51 6.88 13.47 8.18
CA GLU A 51 7.11 13.81 9.58
C GLU A 51 6.17 14.93 10.05
N LYS A 52 6.00 15.99 9.23
CA LYS A 52 5.07 17.08 9.56
C LYS A 52 3.61 16.61 9.63
N LEU A 53 3.19 15.77 8.68
CA LEU A 53 1.83 15.21 8.64
C LEU A 53 1.58 14.27 9.83
N LEU A 54 2.56 13.43 10.17
CA LEU A 54 2.49 12.52 11.31
C LEU A 54 2.41 13.29 12.63
N ALA A 55 3.29 14.27 12.83
CA ALA A 55 3.28 15.10 14.04
C ALA A 55 1.97 15.90 14.20
N ALA A 56 1.38 16.38 13.09
CA ALA A 56 0.07 17.02 13.12
C ALA A 56 -1.03 16.06 13.59
N ARG A 57 -1.03 14.83 13.06
CA ARG A 57 -1.98 13.78 13.43
C ARG A 57 -1.85 13.36 14.90
N GLU A 58 -0.64 13.21 15.42
CA GLU A 58 -0.41 12.87 16.83
C GLU A 58 -0.95 13.94 17.77
N ARG A 59 -0.78 15.23 17.44
CA ARG A 59 -1.35 16.34 18.21
C ARG A 59 -2.88 16.34 18.20
N GLU A 60 -3.49 16.06 17.05
CA GLU A 60 -4.95 15.93 16.94
C GLU A 60 -5.48 14.75 17.76
N GLY A 61 -4.77 13.62 17.77
CA GLY A 61 -5.11 12.46 18.60
C GLY A 61 -5.01 12.76 20.10
N ALA A 62 -3.92 13.39 20.54
CA ALA A 62 -3.70 13.74 21.95
C ALA A 62 -4.65 14.83 22.48
N ALA A 63 -5.27 15.64 21.61
CA ALA A 63 -6.26 16.64 22.01
C ALA A 63 -7.68 16.07 22.21
N LEU A 64 -7.90 14.81 21.84
CA LEU A 64 -9.18 14.11 21.97
C LEU A 64 -9.21 13.12 23.16
N GLU A 65 -8.08 12.97 23.86
CA GLU A 65 -7.93 12.21 25.12
C GLU A 65 -7.94 13.14 26.35
#